data_AF-A0A382W692-F1
#
_entry.id   AF-A0A382W692-F1
#
_cell.length_a   1.000
_cell.length_b   1.000
_cell.length_c   1.000
_cell.angle_alpha   90.00
_cell.angle_beta   90.00
_cell.angle_gamma   90.00
#
_symmetry.space_group_name_H-M   'P 1'
#
loop_
_entity.id
_entity.type
_entity.pdbx_description
1 polymer ?
#
loop_
_entity_poly.entity_id
_entity_poly.type
_entity_poly.pdbx_seq_one_letter_code
_entity_poly.pdbx_strand_id
1 'polypeptide(L)' 'MVIDLNRCVGCQSCTIACKSANDLPSKVQWRSVLDVEQGEFPN' A
#
# COMPACT_ATOMS: atom_id res chain seq x y z
N MET A 1 7.69 12.23 6.22
CA MET A 1 7.10 10.90 6.50
C MET A 1 8.15 9.84 6.17
N VAL A 2 8.29 8.81 7.01
CA VAL A 2 9.15 7.65 6.76
C VAL A 2 8.29 6.39 6.88
N ILE A 3 8.54 5.38 6.06
CA ILE A 3 7.83 4.09 6.09
C ILE A 3 8.89 2.99 6.24
N ASP A 4 8.73 2.15 7.27
CA ASP A 4 9.55 0.96 7.49
C ASP A 4 8.92 -0.24 6.78
N LEU A 5 9.56 -0.70 5.71
CA LEU A 5 9.06 -1.83 4.90
C LEU A 5 9.18 -3.17 5.63
N ASN A 6 10.08 -3.31 6.61
CA ASN A 6 10.22 -4.55 7.39
C ASN A 6 9.02 -4.79 8.33
N ARG A 7 8.25 -3.74 8.63
CA ARG A 7 7.03 -3.80 9.45
C ARG A 7 5.75 -3.73 8.60
N CYS A 8 5.88 -3.45 7.31
CA CYS A 8 4.75 -3.40 6.40
C CYS A 8 4.25 -4.83 6.14
N VAL A 9 2.96 -5.05 6.32
CA VAL A 9 2.32 -6.36 6.11
C VAL A 9 1.34 -6.37 4.93
N GLY A 10 1.38 -5.35 4.07
CA GLY A 10 0.53 -5.27 2.88
C GLY A 10 -0.98 -5.09 3.16
N CYS A 11 -1.40 -4.74 4.37
CA CYS A 11 -2.83 -4.74 4.78
C CYS A 11 -3.73 -3.67 4.12
N GLN A 12 -3.20 -2.78 3.29
CA GLN A 12 -3.94 -1.71 2.60
C GLN A 12 -4.66 -0.68 3.53
N SER A 13 -4.50 -0.75 4.85
CA SER A 13 -5.20 0.17 5.76
C SER A 13 -4.83 1.64 5.52
N CYS A 14 -3.57 1.91 5.15
CA CYS A 14 -3.10 3.25 4.82
C CYS A 14 -3.73 3.81 3.53
N THR A 15 -4.06 2.94 2.56
CA THR A 15 -4.79 3.28 1.33
C THR A 15 -6.23 3.68 1.65
N ILE A 16 -6.92 2.84 2.44
CA ILE A 16 -8.31 3.08 2.86
C ILE A 16 -8.44 4.35 3.70
N ALA A 17 -7.53 4.54 4.67
CA ALA A 17 -7.51 5.74 5.51
C ALA A 17 -7.34 7.02 4.68
N CYS A 18 -6.44 7.02 3.69
CA CYS A 18 -6.25 8.17 2.81
C CYS A 18 -7.51 8.47 1.99
N LYS A 19 -8.13 7.44 1.41
CA LYS A 19 -9.36 7.58 0.64
C LYS A 19 -10.52 8.13 1.48
N SER A 20 -10.72 7.59 2.67
CA SER A 20 -11.80 8.00 3.58
C SER A 20 -11.57 9.39 4.16
N ALA A 21 -10.33 9.79 4.44
CA ALA A 21 -10.04 11.10 5.01
C ALA A 21 -10.18 12.25 4.00
N ASN A 22 -10.15 11.94 2.69
CA ASN A 22 -10.20 12.93 1.61
C ASN A 22 -11.42 12.75 0.69
N ASP A 23 -12.37 11.87 1.05
CA ASP A 23 -13.56 11.54 0.25
C ASP A 23 -13.27 11.32 -1.24
N LEU A 24 -12.20 10.57 -1.53
CA LEU A 24 -11.73 10.45 -2.92
C LEU A 24 -12.77 9.70 -3.78
N PRO A 25 -13.05 10.21 -5.00
CA PRO A 25 -13.97 9.55 -5.92
C PRO A 25 -13.47 8.16 -6.33
N SER A 26 -14.38 7.35 -6.88
CA SER A 26 -14.03 6.04 -7.41
C SER A 26 -12.94 6.17 -8.49
N LYS A 27 -12.03 5.19 -8.54
CA LYS A 27 -10.85 5.17 -9.43
C LYS A 27 -9.76 6.21 -9.17
N VAL A 28 -9.90 7.06 -8.14
CA VAL A 28 -8.81 7.95 -7.68
C VAL A 28 -8.19 7.38 -6.41
N GLN A 29 -6.87 7.23 -6.42
CA GLN A 29 -6.10 6.73 -5.29
C GLN A 29 -4.78 7.49 -5.20
N TRP A 30 -4.63 8.30 -4.15
CA TRP A 30 -3.42 9.10 -3.93
C TRP A 30 -2.30 8.30 -3.25
N ARG A 31 -2.68 7.33 -2.42
CA ARG A 31 -1.75 6.49 -1.66
C ARG A 31 -1.96 5.04 -2.07
N SER A 32 -0.89 4.36 -2.45
CA SER A 32 -0.93 2.99 -2.96
C SER A 32 0.10 2.13 -2.26
N VAL A 33 -0.26 0.87 -2.00
CA VAL A 33 0.67 -0.18 -1.56
C VAL A 33 0.81 -1.15 -2.72
N LEU A 34 2.06 -1.39 -3.15
CA LEU A 34 2.40 -2.30 -4.23
C LEU A 34 2.91 -3.60 -3.62
N ASP A 35 2.42 -4.72 -4.14
CA ASP A 35 2.97 -6.03 -3.83
C ASP A 35 4.13 -6.30 -4.80
N VAL A 36 5.30 -6.59 -4.24
CA VAL A 36 6.53 -6.84 -4.99
C VAL A 36 7.13 -8.12 -4.45
N GLU A 37 7.28 -9.11 -5.32
CA GLU A 37 8.02 -10.32 -5.05
C GLU A 37 9.41 -10.20 -5.69
N GLN A 38 10.43 -10.70 -5.00
CA GLN A 38 11.80 -10.74 -5.51
C GLN A 38 12.38 -12.14 -5.29
N GLY A 39 13.18 -12.59 -6.24
CA GLY A 39 13.74 -13.95 -6.29
C GLY A 39 12.95 -14.86 -7.23
N GLU A 40 13.49 -16.06 -7.45
CA GLU A 40 12.84 -17.11 -8.24
C GLU A 40 12.84 -18.40 -7.42
N PHE A 41 11.66 -18.96 -7.17
CA PHE A 41 11.58 -20.29 -6.58
C PHE A 41 12.14 -21.34 -7.58
N PRO A 42 13.00 -22.30 -7.18
CA PRO A 42 13.48 -22.63 -5.83
C PRO A 42 14.92 -22.14 -5.51
N ASN A 43 15.51 -21.26 -6.32
CA ASN A 43 16.91 -20.85 -6.20
C ASN A 43 17.14 -19.89 -5.03
#